data_AF-A0A969KH45-F1
#
_entry.id   AF-A0A969KH45-F1
#
_cell.length_a   1.000
_cell.length_b   1.000
_cell.length_c   1.000
_cell.angle_alpha   90.00
_cell.angle_beta   90.00
_cell.angle_gamma   90.00
#
_symmetry.space_group_name_H-M   'P 1'
#
loop_
_entity.id
_entity.type
_entity.pdbx_description
1 polymer ?
#
loop_
_entity_poly.entity_id
_entity_poly.type
_entity_poly.pdbx_seq_one_letter_code
_entity_poly.pdbx_strand_id
1 'polypeptide(L)'
;MRKFSTWGTFPVLCLDDFEPLLSHASQFTGEFYDNLRSLVDARLVMLLIASGETLTISSRKYGLKSNFFPGLETIDLNRGFSEEEAELLIQRKGLTLNTELIALEWGQQQPGLLQLAGQCLWDMGQQGGSINRAKRSFNRQAKRLHLNPKLNLYKTIDLALLNVGTYVLAWFHLKAQPPQTQRLVGLVLAAIGIGASISFMMLLVTLFR
;
A
#
# COMPACT_ATOMS: atom_id res chain seq x y z
N MET A 1 -2.51 10.92 29.20
CA MET A 1 -1.65 10.16 28.25
C MET A 1 -0.48 11.04 27.83
N ARG A 2 0.76 10.51 27.84
CA ARG A 2 1.94 11.24 27.34
C ARG A 2 1.84 11.36 25.81
N LYS A 3 2.09 12.55 25.26
CA LYS A 3 2.12 12.78 23.81
C LYS A 3 3.38 12.13 23.22
N PHE A 4 3.22 11.33 22.17
CA PHE A 4 4.32 10.67 21.44
C PHE A 4 5.36 11.66 20.88
N SER A 5 5.01 12.94 20.79
CA SER A 5 5.93 14.04 20.48
C SER A 5 7.17 14.11 21.40
N THR A 6 7.12 13.50 22.58
CA THR A 6 8.26 13.46 23.52
C THR A 6 9.40 12.53 23.09
N TRP A 7 9.17 11.61 22.13
CA TRP A 7 10.17 10.65 21.66
C TRP A 7 10.66 10.91 20.23
N GLY A 8 10.17 11.97 19.58
CA GLY A 8 10.46 12.24 18.17
C GLY A 8 9.89 11.21 17.19
N THR A 9 9.10 10.26 17.68
CA THR A 9 8.49 9.18 16.90
C THR A 9 6.97 9.31 16.93
N PHE A 10 6.34 9.14 15.78
CA PHE A 10 4.88 9.17 15.65
C PHE A 10 4.37 7.77 15.28
N PRO A 11 3.51 7.15 16.10
CA PRO A 11 3.11 5.76 15.87
C PRO A 11 2.11 5.67 14.71
N VAL A 12 2.30 4.64 13.88
CA VAL A 12 1.40 4.27 12.79
C VAL A 12 0.84 2.90 13.13
N LEU A 13 -0.49 2.79 13.21
CA LEU A 13 -1.19 1.54 13.43
C LEU A 13 -1.74 1.04 12.10
N CYS A 14 -1.20 -0.09 11.64
CA CYS A 14 -1.64 -0.75 10.41
C CYS A 14 -2.62 -1.86 10.76
N LEU A 15 -3.84 -1.78 10.22
CA LEU A 15 -4.90 -2.76 10.41
C LEU A 15 -5.20 -3.38 9.05
N ASP A 16 -4.75 -4.60 8.82
CA ASP A 16 -5.08 -5.36 7.62
C ASP A 16 -6.30 -6.25 7.85
N ASP A 17 -7.06 -6.50 6.78
CA ASP A 17 -8.28 -7.30 6.78
C ASP A 17 -9.26 -6.79 7.85
N PHE A 18 -9.77 -5.57 7.66
CA PHE A 18 -10.58 -4.88 8.67
C PHE A 18 -12.01 -5.41 8.80
N GLU A 19 -12.49 -6.17 7.81
CA GLU A 19 -13.82 -6.75 7.72
C GLU A 19 -14.27 -7.57 8.95
N PRO A 20 -13.41 -8.41 9.57
CA PRO A 20 -13.76 -9.15 10.77
C PRO A 20 -14.22 -8.23 11.90
N LEU A 21 -13.62 -7.05 12.08
CA LEU A 21 -14.03 -6.11 13.13
C LEU A 21 -15.46 -5.58 12.86
N LEU A 22 -15.76 -5.31 11.59
CA LEU A 22 -17.08 -4.82 11.17
C LEU A 22 -18.17 -5.88 11.36
N SER A 23 -17.83 -7.15 11.13
CA SER A 23 -18.77 -8.27 11.25
C SER A 23 -19.13 -8.62 12.71
N HIS A 24 -18.35 -8.18 13.68
CA HIS A 24 -18.56 -8.42 15.12
C HIS A 24 -19.06 -7.17 15.84
N ALA A 25 -20.13 -6.55 15.33
CA ALA A 25 -20.68 -5.29 15.82
C ALA A 25 -21.11 -5.30 17.31
N SER A 26 -21.34 -6.48 17.90
CA SER A 26 -21.63 -6.63 19.33
C SER A 26 -20.40 -6.45 20.22
N GLN A 27 -19.19 -6.65 19.69
CA GLN A 27 -17.92 -6.48 20.40
C GLN A 27 -17.25 -5.15 20.00
N PHE A 28 -17.31 -4.81 18.71
CA PHE A 28 -16.78 -3.57 18.17
C PHE A 28 -17.94 -2.63 17.83
N THR A 29 -18.42 -1.93 18.86
CA THR A 29 -19.55 -1.01 18.78
C THR A 29 -19.13 0.33 18.15
N GLY A 30 -20.09 1.23 17.90
CA GLY A 30 -19.79 2.60 17.46
C GLY A 30 -18.79 3.33 18.36
N GLU A 31 -18.87 3.11 19.67
CA GLU A 31 -17.97 3.70 20.67
C GLU A 31 -16.51 3.25 20.47
N PHE A 32 -16.28 2.00 20.09
CA PHE A 32 -14.94 1.52 19.76
C PHE A 32 -14.33 2.32 18.60
N TYR A 33 -15.09 2.55 17.53
CA TYR A 33 -14.63 3.31 16.37
C TYR A 33 -14.48 4.81 16.67
N ASP A 34 -15.36 5.38 17.48
CA ASP A 34 -15.25 6.78 17.92
C ASP A 34 -14.04 7.00 18.84
N ASN A 35 -13.64 5.99 19.61
CA ASN A 35 -12.40 6.00 20.38
C ASN A 35 -11.17 5.96 19.47
N LEU A 36 -11.15 5.10 18.44
CA LEU A 36 -10.08 5.09 17.43
C LEU A 36 -9.98 6.47 16.75
N ARG A 37 -11.11 7.06 16.39
CA ARG A 37 -11.19 8.40 15.82
C ARG A 37 -10.55 9.44 16.74
N SER A 38 -10.90 9.41 18.02
CA SER A 38 -10.37 10.34 19.02
C SER A 38 -8.85 10.26 19.16
N LEU A 39 -8.25 9.08 19.00
CA LEU A 39 -6.79 8.92 18.99
C LEU A 39 -6.14 9.61 17.78
N VAL A 40 -6.75 9.50 16.60
CA VAL A 40 -6.28 10.17 15.38
C VAL A 40 -6.43 11.68 15.50
N ASP A 41 -7.59 12.16 15.93
CA ASP A 41 -7.86 13.60 16.12
C ASP A 41 -6.91 14.23 17.15
N ALA A 42 -6.58 13.50 18.21
CA ALA A 42 -5.61 13.92 19.21
C ALA A 42 -4.14 13.82 18.73
N ARG A 43 -3.90 13.40 17.48
CA ARG A 43 -2.57 13.15 16.90
C ARG A 43 -1.74 12.20 17.77
N LEU A 44 -2.39 11.19 18.32
CA LEU A 44 -1.73 10.14 19.09
C LEU A 44 -1.32 8.97 18.19
N VAL A 45 -1.96 8.79 17.03
CA VAL A 45 -1.67 7.73 16.08
C VAL A 45 -2.10 8.14 14.66
N MET A 46 -1.46 7.58 13.64
CA MET A 46 -2.01 7.51 12.27
C MET A 46 -2.50 6.10 12.00
N LEU A 47 -3.68 5.96 11.40
CA LEU A 47 -4.23 4.67 11.03
C LEU A 47 -4.06 4.42 9.53
N LEU A 48 -3.52 3.26 9.19
CA LEU A 48 -3.52 2.69 7.85
C LEU A 48 -4.40 1.45 7.87
N ILE A 49 -5.50 1.46 7.14
CA ILE A 49 -6.47 0.37 7.19
C ILE A 49 -6.59 -0.23 5.80
N ALA A 50 -6.42 -1.54 5.68
CA ALA A 50 -6.64 -2.27 4.44
C ALA A 50 -7.91 -3.11 4.56
N SER A 51 -8.76 -2.99 3.54
CA SER A 51 -10.06 -3.62 3.45
C SER A 51 -10.34 -4.02 2.00
N GLY A 52 -11.16 -5.04 1.74
CA GLY A 52 -11.63 -5.40 0.41
C GLY A 52 -12.63 -4.41 -0.20
N GLU A 53 -13.28 -3.60 0.63
CA GLU A 53 -14.21 -2.54 0.22
C GLU A 53 -14.02 -1.28 1.09
N THR A 54 -14.46 -0.13 0.59
CA THR A 54 -14.34 1.12 1.35
C THR A 54 -15.16 1.05 2.63
N LEU A 55 -14.59 1.50 3.74
CA LEU A 55 -15.21 1.38 5.06
C LEU A 55 -16.51 2.19 5.19
N THR A 56 -16.71 3.21 4.34
CA THR A 56 -17.99 3.91 4.23
C THR A 56 -19.10 3.00 3.68
N ILE A 57 -18.79 2.13 2.72
CA ILE A 57 -19.74 1.15 2.19
C ILE A 57 -19.95 0.04 3.23
N SER A 58 -18.88 -0.49 3.81
CA SER A 58 -18.95 -1.58 4.77
C SER A 58 -19.72 -1.20 6.04
N SER A 59 -19.48 -0.02 6.59
CA SER A 59 -20.19 0.46 7.79
C SER A 59 -21.70 0.49 7.58
N ARG A 60 -22.18 0.92 6.40
CA ARG A 60 -23.60 0.89 6.05
C ARG A 60 -24.14 -0.54 5.97
N LYS A 61 -23.38 -1.45 5.34
CA LYS A 61 -23.73 -2.87 5.23
C LYS A 61 -23.90 -3.54 6.60
N TYR A 62 -23.04 -3.20 7.56
CA TYR A 62 -23.10 -3.74 8.93
C TYR A 62 -23.93 -2.88 9.90
N GLY A 63 -24.60 -1.82 9.43
CA GLY A 63 -25.44 -0.95 10.26
C GLY A 63 -24.68 -0.14 11.32
N LEU A 64 -23.37 0.04 11.16
CA LEU A 64 -22.51 0.77 12.09
C LEU A 64 -22.68 2.28 11.91
N LYS A 65 -23.01 2.98 13.00
CA LYS A 65 -23.14 4.44 13.05
C LYS A 65 -22.03 5.02 13.93
N SER A 66 -20.96 5.51 13.31
CA SER A 66 -19.83 6.17 13.97
C SER A 66 -19.29 7.27 13.07
N ASN A 67 -18.76 8.33 13.68
CA ASN A 67 -18.12 9.44 12.96
C ASN A 67 -16.72 9.09 12.44
N PHE A 68 -16.22 7.91 12.79
CA PHE A 68 -14.98 7.36 12.27
C PHE A 68 -14.99 7.21 10.75
N PHE A 69 -16.03 6.56 10.21
CA PHE A 69 -16.06 6.12 8.81
C PHE A 69 -16.08 7.27 7.76
N PRO A 70 -16.86 8.35 7.93
CA PRO A 70 -16.96 9.39 6.91
C PRO A 70 -15.70 10.27 6.77
N GLY A 71 -14.76 10.22 7.72
CA GLY A 71 -13.58 11.08 7.75
C GLY A 71 -12.30 10.43 7.25
N LEU A 72 -12.40 9.28 6.58
CA LEU A 72 -11.26 8.54 6.05
C LEU A 72 -10.98 8.96 4.60
N GLU A 73 -9.70 9.09 4.28
CA GLU A 73 -9.21 9.26 2.91
C GLU A 73 -8.97 7.87 2.29
N THR A 74 -9.63 7.56 1.19
CA THR A 74 -9.51 6.26 0.53
C THR A 74 -8.49 6.29 -0.61
N ILE A 75 -7.54 5.35 -0.60
CA ILE A 75 -6.69 5.01 -1.73
C ILE A 75 -7.19 3.69 -2.32
N ASP A 76 -7.63 3.76 -3.57
CA ASP A 76 -8.08 2.58 -4.33
C ASP A 76 -6.90 1.89 -5.03
N LEU A 77 -6.60 0.65 -4.62
CA LEU A 77 -5.56 -0.17 -5.24
C LEU A 77 -6.09 -1.09 -6.36
N ASN A 78 -7.38 -1.04 -6.69
CA ASN A 78 -7.98 -1.92 -7.70
C ASN A 78 -7.58 -1.59 -9.14
N ARG A 79 -6.86 -0.50 -9.37
CA ARG A 79 -6.43 -0.08 -10.71
C ARG A 79 -5.26 -0.90 -11.27
N GLY A 80 -4.63 -1.75 -10.44
CA GLY A 80 -3.36 -2.37 -10.80
C GLY A 80 -2.22 -1.34 -10.82
N PHE A 81 -1.07 -1.76 -11.32
CA PHE A 81 0.10 -0.91 -11.51
C PHE A 81 0.02 -0.16 -12.85
N SER A 82 0.64 1.03 -12.91
CA SER A 82 0.98 1.63 -14.20
C SER A 82 2.03 0.78 -14.94
N GLU A 83 2.24 1.07 -16.23
CA GLU A 83 3.31 0.41 -17.00
C GLU A 83 4.67 0.63 -16.33
N GLU A 84 4.95 1.86 -15.89
CA GLU A 84 6.20 2.21 -15.22
C GLU A 84 6.36 1.49 -13.87
N GLU A 85 5.28 1.36 -13.09
CA GLU A 85 5.31 0.63 -11.83
C GLU A 85 5.54 -0.87 -12.03
N ALA A 86 4.93 -1.45 -13.07
CA ALA A 86 5.13 -2.84 -13.45
C ALA A 86 6.58 -3.10 -13.90
N GLU A 87 7.12 -2.23 -14.75
CA GLU A 87 8.52 -2.28 -15.21
C GLU A 87 9.49 -2.17 -14.03
N LEU A 88 9.29 -1.20 -13.14
CA LEU A 88 10.13 -1.01 -11.95
C LEU A 88 10.12 -2.24 -11.02
N LEU A 89 8.97 -2.91 -10.88
CA LEU A 89 8.87 -4.13 -10.08
C LEU A 89 9.70 -5.27 -10.69
N ILE A 90 9.65 -5.43 -12.01
CA ILE A 90 10.32 -6.52 -12.73
C ILE A 90 11.83 -6.30 -12.83
N GLN A 91 12.28 -5.07 -13.10
CA GLN A 91 13.71 -4.72 -13.19
C GLN A 91 14.47 -5.04 -11.89
N ARG A 92 13.80 -4.95 -10.74
CA ARG A 92 14.39 -5.26 -9.43
C ARG A 92 14.67 -6.74 -9.19
N LYS A 93 14.18 -7.64 -10.06
CA LYS A 93 14.35 -9.10 -9.91
C LYS A 93 15.63 -9.64 -10.56
N GLY A 94 16.44 -8.80 -11.18
CA GLY A 94 17.72 -9.23 -11.79
C GLY A 94 17.53 -10.15 -13.00
N LEU A 95 16.41 -10.01 -13.70
CA LEU A 95 16.10 -10.76 -14.91
C LEU A 95 16.86 -10.20 -16.11
N THR A 96 17.06 -11.01 -17.14
CA THR A 96 17.54 -10.52 -18.45
C THR A 96 16.42 -9.76 -19.17
N LEU A 97 16.76 -8.83 -20.06
CA LEU A 97 15.78 -8.04 -20.83
C LEU A 97 14.68 -8.90 -21.48
N ASN A 98 15.04 -10.03 -22.10
CA ASN A 98 14.06 -10.93 -22.71
C ASN A 98 13.10 -11.54 -21.69
N THR A 99 13.61 -11.93 -20.51
CA THR A 99 12.78 -12.47 -19.43
C THR A 99 11.96 -11.40 -18.71
N GLU A 100 12.42 -10.14 -18.69
CA GLU A 100 11.62 -9.02 -18.17
C GLU A 100 10.38 -8.79 -19.03
N LEU A 101 10.54 -8.75 -20.35
CA LEU A 101 9.41 -8.61 -21.29
C LEU A 101 8.39 -9.75 -21.13
N ILE A 102 8.87 -10.98 -20.96
CA ILE A 102 8.00 -12.14 -20.71
C ILE A 102 7.30 -12.02 -19.35
N ALA A 103 7.98 -11.53 -18.31
CA ALA A 103 7.38 -11.31 -17.00
C ALA A 103 6.26 -10.27 -17.05
N LEU A 104 6.48 -9.17 -17.78
CA LEU A 104 5.48 -8.12 -18.01
C LEU A 104 4.30 -8.66 -18.82
N GLU A 105 4.53 -9.48 -19.84
CA GLU A 105 3.46 -10.11 -20.61
C GLU A 105 2.58 -11.02 -19.74
N TRP A 106 3.20 -11.84 -18.88
CA TRP A 106 2.47 -12.79 -18.04
C TRP A 106 1.80 -12.14 -16.85
N GLY A 107 2.52 -11.21 -16.23
CA GLY A 107 2.09 -10.46 -15.06
C GLY A 107 1.09 -9.37 -15.38
N GLN A 108 1.12 -8.85 -16.62
CA GLN A 108 0.41 -7.64 -17.01
C GLN A 108 0.68 -6.52 -16.00
N GLN A 109 -0.32 -5.72 -15.65
CA GLN A 109 -0.22 -4.66 -14.65
C GLN A 109 -0.64 -5.13 -13.25
N GLN A 110 -0.55 -6.42 -12.98
CA GLN A 110 -1.17 -7.03 -11.79
C GLN A 110 -0.06 -7.45 -10.81
N PRO A 111 0.10 -6.79 -9.64
CA PRO A 111 1.26 -6.98 -8.77
C PRO A 111 1.54 -8.43 -8.38
N GLY A 112 0.50 -9.18 -8.00
CA GLY A 112 0.63 -10.58 -7.63
C GLY A 112 1.06 -11.47 -8.80
N LEU A 113 0.56 -11.20 -10.01
CA LEU A 113 0.95 -11.94 -11.20
C LEU A 113 2.36 -11.56 -11.67
N LEU A 114 2.74 -10.29 -11.59
CA LEU A 114 4.08 -9.80 -11.91
C LEU A 114 5.15 -10.44 -11.00
N GLN A 115 4.90 -10.47 -9.69
CA GLN A 115 5.80 -11.13 -8.74
C GLN A 115 5.95 -12.62 -9.06
N LEU A 116 4.84 -13.30 -9.36
CA LEU A 116 4.83 -14.71 -9.69
C LEU A 116 5.56 -15.01 -11.01
N ALA A 117 5.34 -14.17 -12.03
CA ALA A 117 6.00 -14.29 -13.33
C ALA A 117 7.52 -14.11 -13.19
N GLY A 118 7.93 -13.06 -12.48
CA GLY A 118 9.34 -12.80 -12.19
C GLY A 118 10.01 -13.96 -11.43
N GLN A 119 9.34 -14.50 -10.40
CA GLN A 119 9.85 -15.66 -9.67
C GLN A 119 10.01 -16.90 -10.57
N CYS A 120 9.01 -17.21 -11.39
CA CYS A 120 9.07 -18.41 -12.26
C CYS A 120 10.19 -18.32 -13.31
N LEU A 121 10.46 -17.11 -13.82
CA LEU A 121 11.53 -16.89 -14.79
C LEU A 121 12.91 -16.86 -14.13
N TRP A 122 13.00 -16.34 -12.91
CA TRP A 122 14.21 -16.44 -12.10
C TRP A 122 14.57 -17.90 -11.82
N ASP A 123 13.62 -18.69 -11.34
CA ASP A 123 13.81 -20.11 -11.04
C ASP A 123 14.26 -20.91 -12.27
N MET A 124 13.71 -20.55 -13.45
CA MET A 124 14.10 -21.14 -14.73
C MET A 124 15.58 -20.84 -15.05
N GLY A 125 16.02 -19.60 -14.87
CA GLY A 125 17.42 -19.20 -15.08
C GLY A 125 18.38 -19.98 -14.17
N GLN A 126 18.03 -20.13 -12.90
CA GLN A 126 18.86 -20.83 -11.92
C GLN A 126 18.94 -22.35 -12.15
N GLN A 127 17.86 -22.97 -12.64
CA GLN A 127 17.76 -24.43 -12.81
C GLN A 127 18.07 -24.92 -14.23
N GLY A 128 18.43 -24.03 -15.16
CA GLY A 128 18.65 -24.38 -16.57
C GLY A 128 17.37 -24.87 -17.28
N GLY A 129 16.21 -24.28 -16.95
CA GLY A 129 14.91 -24.67 -17.47
C GLY A 129 14.52 -24.02 -18.80
N SER A 130 13.42 -24.50 -19.41
CA SER A 130 12.81 -23.86 -20.57
C SER A 130 11.66 -22.92 -20.18
N ILE A 131 11.41 -21.91 -21.02
CA ILE A 131 10.29 -20.95 -20.86
C ILE A 131 8.95 -21.69 -20.73
N ASN A 132 8.75 -22.77 -21.48
CA ASN A 132 7.53 -23.60 -21.41
C ASN A 132 7.34 -24.27 -20.04
N ARG A 133 8.43 -24.62 -19.34
CA ARG A 133 8.36 -25.14 -17.97
C ARG A 133 8.01 -24.02 -16.99
N ALA A 134 8.63 -22.84 -17.14
CA ALA A 134 8.32 -21.66 -16.34
C ALA A 134 6.84 -21.24 -16.49
N LYS A 135 6.31 -21.21 -17.73
CA LYS A 135 4.90 -20.88 -18.01
C LYS A 135 3.93 -21.86 -17.36
N ARG A 136 4.23 -23.16 -17.41
CA ARG A 136 3.42 -24.18 -16.72
C ARG A 136 3.42 -23.98 -15.20
N SER A 137 4.57 -23.64 -14.62
CA SER A 137 4.67 -23.33 -13.20
C SER A 137 3.85 -22.08 -12.84
N PHE A 138 4.00 -21.01 -13.63
CA PHE A 138 3.25 -19.77 -13.49
C PHE A 138 1.74 -20.01 -13.52
N ASN A 139 1.22 -20.67 -14.58
CA ASN A 139 -0.21 -20.94 -14.72
C ASN A 139 -0.76 -21.78 -13.55
N ARG A 140 -0.01 -22.80 -13.11
CA ARG A 140 -0.39 -23.66 -11.99
C ARG A 140 -0.46 -22.88 -10.67
N GLN A 141 0.52 -22.02 -10.41
CA GLN A 141 0.57 -21.22 -9.19
C GLN A 141 -0.46 -20.10 -9.19
N ALA A 142 -0.65 -19.41 -10.32
CA ALA A 142 -1.69 -18.38 -10.47
C ALA A 142 -3.08 -18.97 -10.18
N LYS A 143 -3.38 -20.15 -10.74
CA LYS A 143 -4.64 -20.87 -10.47
C LYS A 143 -4.78 -21.24 -8.99
N ARG A 144 -3.72 -21.73 -8.34
CA ARG A 144 -3.74 -22.12 -6.92
C ARG A 144 -3.99 -20.92 -6.00
N LEU A 145 -3.41 -19.77 -6.33
CA LEU A 145 -3.55 -18.53 -5.57
C LEU A 145 -4.81 -17.74 -5.95
N HIS A 146 -5.65 -18.28 -6.84
CA HIS A 146 -6.82 -17.60 -7.39
C HIS A 146 -6.49 -16.23 -8.01
N LEU A 147 -5.24 -16.03 -8.44
CA LEU A 147 -4.82 -14.85 -9.18
C LEU A 147 -5.36 -15.00 -10.60
N ASN A 148 -6.24 -14.09 -11.00
CA ASN A 148 -6.80 -14.09 -12.35
C ASN A 148 -6.43 -12.76 -13.01
N PRO A 149 -5.83 -12.77 -14.22
CA PRO A 149 -5.57 -11.53 -14.96
C PRO A 149 -6.85 -10.73 -15.27
N LYS A 150 -8.04 -11.35 -15.15
CA LYS A 150 -9.35 -10.71 -15.34
C LYS A 150 -10.10 -10.39 -14.04
N LEU A 151 -9.65 -10.85 -12.86
CA LEU A 151 -10.23 -10.40 -11.59
C LEU A 151 -9.27 -9.44 -10.90
N ASN A 152 -9.67 -8.18 -10.83
CA ASN A 152 -9.10 -7.23 -9.88
C ASN A 152 -9.58 -7.61 -8.48
N LEU A 153 -8.82 -8.48 -7.81
CA LEU A 153 -9.01 -8.77 -6.39
C LEU A 153 -7.95 -7.96 -5.62
N TYR A 154 -8.17 -6.64 -5.48
CA TYR A 154 -7.30 -5.84 -4.62
C TYR A 154 -8.09 -5.14 -3.53
N LYS A 155 -7.43 -5.05 -2.39
CA LYS A 155 -7.90 -4.36 -1.21
C LYS A 155 -7.87 -2.85 -1.46
N THR A 156 -8.90 -2.13 -1.07
CA THR A 156 -8.82 -0.69 -0.82
C THR A 156 -7.97 -0.44 0.43
N ILE A 157 -7.18 0.64 0.44
CA ILE A 157 -6.54 1.15 1.66
C ILE A 157 -7.27 2.42 2.05
N ASP A 158 -7.95 2.39 3.19
CA ASP A 158 -8.48 3.58 3.83
C ASP A 158 -7.45 4.14 4.81
N LEU A 159 -6.98 5.34 4.52
CA LEU A 159 -6.13 6.14 5.39
C LEU A 159 -6.99 7.04 6.26
N ALA A 160 -6.87 6.92 7.58
CA ALA A 160 -7.42 7.92 8.49
C ALA A 160 -6.43 9.10 8.61
N LEU A 161 -6.42 9.97 7.61
CA LEU A 161 -5.60 11.17 7.59
C LEU A 161 -6.47 12.40 7.87
N LEU A 162 -6.59 12.76 9.14
CA LEU A 162 -7.35 13.94 9.53
C LEU A 162 -6.48 15.18 9.59
N ASN A 163 -6.83 16.16 8.75
CA ASN A 163 -6.11 17.41 8.53
C ASN A 163 -4.72 17.27 7.88
N VAL A 164 -4.68 16.70 6.68
CA VAL A 164 -3.46 16.68 5.82
C VAL A 164 -3.53 17.73 4.70
N GLY A 165 -4.53 18.62 4.74
CA GLY A 165 -4.70 19.71 3.76
C GLY A 165 -3.44 20.55 3.54
N THR A 166 -2.49 20.60 4.48
CA THR A 166 -1.22 21.32 4.34
C THR A 166 -0.04 20.46 3.88
N TYR A 167 -0.01 19.15 4.10
CA TYR A 167 1.17 18.31 3.83
C TYR A 167 1.12 17.57 2.49
N VAL A 168 -0.06 17.13 2.06
CA VAL A 168 -0.23 16.48 0.74
C VAL A 168 -0.15 17.52 -0.39
N LEU A 169 -0.73 18.71 -0.20
CA LEU A 169 -0.57 19.82 -1.14
C LEU A 169 0.88 20.30 -1.23
N ALA A 170 1.63 20.34 -0.12
CA ALA A 170 3.06 20.66 -0.15
C ALA A 170 3.88 19.61 -0.93
N TRP A 171 3.53 18.33 -0.81
CA TRP A 171 4.20 17.25 -1.56
C TRP A 171 3.91 17.29 -3.07
N PHE A 172 2.65 17.50 -3.47
CA PHE A 172 2.30 17.66 -4.88
C PHE A 172 2.92 18.93 -5.50
N HIS A 173 3.00 20.02 -4.75
CA HIS A 173 3.63 21.24 -5.23
C HIS A 173 5.17 21.12 -5.35
N LEU A 174 5.81 20.31 -4.48
CA LEU A 174 7.25 20.00 -4.57
C LEU A 174 7.60 19.15 -5.80
N LYS A 175 6.76 18.19 -6.17
CA LYS A 175 6.99 17.35 -7.37
C LYS A 175 6.92 18.14 -8.68
N ALA A 176 6.22 19.28 -8.69
CA ALA A 176 6.10 20.15 -9.85
C ALA A 176 7.27 21.14 -10.03
N GLN A 177 8.25 21.17 -9.11
CA GLN A 177 9.39 22.09 -9.16
C GLN A 177 10.67 21.41 -9.67
N PRO A 178 11.58 22.16 -10.33
CA PRO A 178 12.81 21.60 -10.89
C PRO A 178 13.75 21.02 -9.81
N PRO A 179 14.63 20.06 -10.17
CA PRO A 179 15.39 19.24 -9.22
C PRO A 179 16.29 20.02 -8.23
N GLN A 180 16.73 21.22 -8.61
CA GLN A 180 17.55 22.08 -7.75
C GLN A 180 16.74 22.67 -6.59
N THR A 181 15.46 22.99 -6.81
CA THR A 181 14.54 23.50 -5.78
C THR A 181 14.15 22.41 -4.78
N GLN A 182 14.06 21.16 -5.24
CA GLN A 182 13.77 19.99 -4.38
C GLN A 182 14.87 19.75 -3.34
N ARG A 183 16.14 20.01 -3.68
CA ARG A 183 17.28 19.86 -2.75
C ARG A 183 17.29 20.93 -1.65
N LEU A 184 16.99 22.18 -1.99
CA LEU A 184 16.92 23.28 -1.02
C LEU A 184 15.76 23.11 -0.04
N VAL A 185 14.59 22.70 -0.53
CA VAL A 185 13.42 22.45 0.34
C VAL A 185 13.59 21.17 1.17
N GLY A 186 14.24 20.14 0.62
CA GLY A 186 14.62 18.94 1.40
C GLY A 186 15.57 19.26 2.57
N LEU A 187 16.49 20.21 2.39
CA LEU A 187 17.37 20.70 3.45
C LEU A 187 16.63 21.53 4.50
N VAL A 188 15.68 22.37 4.10
CA VAL A 188 14.85 23.17 5.03
C VAL A 188 13.91 22.27 5.85
N LEU A 189 13.32 21.24 5.24
CA LEU A 189 12.46 20.27 5.94
C LEU A 189 13.26 19.35 6.87
N ALA A 190 14.50 19.01 6.51
CA ALA A 190 15.42 18.29 7.39
C ALA A 190 15.85 19.15 8.60
N ALA A 191 16.01 20.46 8.43
CA ALA A 191 16.34 21.39 9.52
C ALA A 191 15.18 21.64 10.50
N ILE A 192 13.92 21.47 10.06
CA ILE A 192 12.71 21.63 10.89
C ILE A 192 12.33 20.32 11.63
N GLY A 193 13.14 19.26 11.49
CA GLY A 193 12.90 17.99 12.19
C GLY A 193 11.80 17.13 11.57
N ILE A 194 11.47 17.34 10.29
CA ILE A 194 10.60 16.45 9.50
C ILE A 194 11.48 15.39 8.81
N GLY A 195 12.36 14.76 9.59
CA GLY A 195 13.34 13.78 9.09
C GLY A 195 12.84 12.34 9.05
N ALA A 196 11.67 12.04 9.63
CA ALA A 196 11.23 10.66 9.80
C ALA A 196 10.53 10.04 8.56
N SER A 197 10.01 10.85 7.64
CA SER A 197 9.15 10.34 6.56
C SER A 197 9.89 9.83 5.32
N ILE A 198 11.17 10.17 5.14
CA ILE A 198 11.97 9.65 4.01
C ILE A 198 12.45 8.22 4.31
N SER A 199 12.74 7.90 5.57
CA SER A 199 13.12 6.53 5.97
C SER A 199 11.92 5.57 6.02
N PHE A 200 10.71 6.07 6.30
CA PHE A 200 9.51 5.22 6.38
C PHE A 200 9.09 4.66 4.99
N MET A 201 9.32 5.42 3.90
CA MET A 201 9.09 4.93 2.54
C MET A 201 10.15 3.91 2.07
N MET A 202 11.39 3.99 2.57
CA MET A 202 12.39 2.93 2.32
C MET A 202 12.11 1.66 3.14
N LEU A 203 11.53 1.78 4.34
CA LEU A 203 11.20 0.61 5.17
C LEU A 203 10.05 -0.22 4.58
N LEU A 204 9.04 0.41 3.97
CA LEU A 204 7.97 -0.30 3.25
C LEU A 204 8.46 -1.07 2.02
N VAL A 205 9.55 -0.61 1.39
CA VAL A 205 10.21 -1.34 0.29
C VAL A 205 11.10 -2.49 0.81
N THR A 206 11.49 -2.46 2.08
CA THR A 206 12.39 -3.47 2.69
C THR A 206 11.61 -4.56 3.46
N LEU A 207 10.39 -4.25 3.93
CA LEU A 207 9.51 -5.20 4.64
C LEU A 207 8.79 -6.21 3.72
N PHE A 208 8.93 -6.06 2.40
CA PHE A 208 8.58 -7.06 1.39
C PHE A 208 9.85 -7.67 0.73
N ARG A 209 10.83 -8.04 1.55
CA ARG A 209 11.95 -8.91 1.16
C ARG A 209 11.55 -10.38 1.19
#